data_AF-A0A7W1TDC7-F1
#
_entry.id   AF-A0A7W1TDC7-F1
#
_cell.length_a   1.000
_cell.length_b   1.000
_cell.length_c   1.000
_cell.angle_alpha   90.00
_cell.angle_beta   90.00
_cell.angle_gamma   90.00
#
_symmetry.space_group_name_H-M   'P 1'
#
loop_
_entity.id
_entity.type
_entity.pdbx_description
1 polymer ?
#
loop_
_entity_poly.entity_id
_entity_poly.type
_entity_poly.pdbx_seq_one_letter_code
_entity_poly.pdbx_strand_id
1 'polypeptide(L)'
;LSAVRLEVLPDARLGGHGPGAAPNGNFVLTGAHFALVGPAGRRELTLVGAVADFSQSGWSIGSTVISEGTLGWGIVPETGKPHQAVFFLDPVAVVAGERLEVRLEQQQHNYDQHLIGCFRLAATGDRDPARGLAAGGTFLTVLLDGQLVQRSVIPLVDQPASRIDVAIPAGARWLTIATSDGGFGDGFQWGTLGDARIALEPAASAP
;
A
#
# COMPACT_ATOMS: atom_id res chain seq x y z
N LEU A 1 -0.28 13.20 7.20
CA LEU A 1 -0.10 11.74 7.24
C LEU A 1 -0.39 11.21 5.85
N SER A 2 0.52 10.42 5.30
CA SER A 2 0.45 9.90 3.93
C SER A 2 0.75 8.42 3.84
N ALA A 3 1.38 7.82 4.86
CA ALA A 3 1.57 6.38 4.91
C ALA A 3 1.73 5.85 6.34
N VAL A 4 1.44 4.56 6.49
CA VAL A 4 1.72 3.75 7.69
C VAL A 4 2.53 2.53 7.28
N ARG A 5 3.64 2.30 7.96
CA ARG A 5 4.46 1.09 7.80
C ARG A 5 4.19 0.12 8.94
N LEU A 6 3.91 -1.12 8.58
CA LEU A 6 3.88 -2.29 9.45
C LEU A 6 5.16 -3.08 9.24
N GLU A 7 5.92 -3.30 10.29
CA GLU A 7 7.08 -4.20 10.27
C GLU A 7 6.76 -5.39 11.17
N VAL A 8 6.81 -6.59 10.62
CA VAL A 8 6.61 -7.84 11.34
C VAL A 8 7.98 -8.49 11.57
N LEU A 9 8.26 -8.87 12.82
CA LEU A 9 9.60 -9.18 13.30
C LEU A 9 9.70 -10.65 13.73
N PRO A 10 10.80 -11.36 13.42
CA PRO A 10 11.02 -12.69 13.94
C PRO A 10 11.20 -12.63 15.46
N ASP A 11 10.71 -13.65 16.15
CA ASP A 11 10.86 -13.81 17.59
C ASP A 11 11.02 -15.30 17.90
N ALA A 12 12.10 -15.65 18.62
CA ALA A 12 12.43 -17.03 18.93
C ALA A 12 11.35 -17.76 19.76
N ARG A 13 10.43 -17.01 20.39
CA ARG A 13 9.31 -17.55 21.18
C ARG A 13 8.11 -17.95 20.32
N LEU A 14 8.06 -17.55 19.05
CA LEU A 14 6.98 -17.86 18.12
C LEU A 14 7.27 -19.16 17.34
N GLY A 15 6.20 -19.81 16.84
CA GLY A 15 6.33 -20.95 15.91
C GLY A 15 7.15 -20.55 14.68
N GLY A 16 8.01 -21.46 14.18
CA GLY A 16 8.89 -21.18 13.04
C GLY A 16 9.82 -19.96 13.20
N HIS A 17 10.06 -19.47 14.42
CA HIS A 17 10.75 -18.22 14.74
C HIS A 17 10.04 -16.95 14.23
N GLY A 18 8.73 -17.03 13.99
CA GLY A 18 7.90 -15.90 13.57
C GLY A 18 8.07 -15.54 12.09
N PRO A 19 7.69 -14.31 11.70
CA PRO A 19 7.05 -13.27 12.52
C PRO A 19 5.57 -13.55 12.87
N GLY A 20 4.95 -14.56 12.26
CA GLY A 20 3.61 -15.00 12.60
C GLY A 20 3.56 -15.98 13.78
N ALA A 21 2.39 -16.11 14.38
CA ALA A 21 2.14 -16.97 15.53
C ALA A 21 1.86 -18.44 15.16
N ALA A 22 1.62 -18.73 13.87
CA ALA A 22 1.37 -20.10 13.43
C ALA A 22 2.61 -21.00 13.64
N PRO A 23 2.45 -22.34 13.76
CA PRO A 23 3.57 -23.26 13.98
C PRO A 23 4.70 -23.17 12.94
N ASN A 24 4.38 -22.76 11.70
CA ASN A 24 5.33 -22.56 10.61
C ASN A 24 5.92 -21.14 10.52
N GLY A 25 5.56 -20.24 11.44
CA GLY A 25 5.98 -18.84 11.47
C GLY A 25 5.20 -17.90 10.54
N ASN A 26 4.16 -18.39 9.87
CA ASN A 26 3.35 -17.58 8.97
C ASN A 26 2.24 -16.81 9.69
N PHE A 27 1.73 -15.78 9.03
CA PHE A 27 0.51 -15.06 9.40
C PHE A 27 -0.33 -14.82 8.14
N VAL A 28 -1.60 -14.44 8.32
CA VAL A 28 -2.44 -13.93 7.24
C VAL A 28 -3.07 -12.62 7.72
N LEU A 29 -2.65 -11.51 7.15
CA LEU A 29 -3.28 -10.20 7.34
C LEU A 29 -4.35 -10.03 6.27
N THR A 30 -5.63 -10.08 6.63
CA THR A 30 -6.75 -9.99 5.69
C THR A 30 -7.21 -8.55 5.44
N GLY A 31 -6.90 -7.61 6.34
CA GLY A 31 -7.28 -6.22 6.18
C GLY A 31 -6.48 -5.27 7.06
N ALA A 32 -6.31 -4.04 6.60
CA ALA A 32 -5.71 -2.95 7.38
C ALA A 32 -6.56 -1.70 7.25
N HIS A 33 -7.02 -1.17 8.39
CA HIS A 33 -7.89 0.00 8.45
C HIS A 33 -7.25 1.07 9.34
N PHE A 34 -7.43 2.32 8.95
CA PHE A 34 -6.79 3.46 9.62
C PHE A 34 -7.82 4.56 9.85
N ALA A 35 -7.82 5.12 11.05
CA ALA A 35 -8.65 6.27 11.38
C ALA A 35 -7.88 7.30 12.19
N LEU A 36 -8.23 8.58 12.05
CA LEU A 36 -7.84 9.61 13.00
C LEU A 36 -8.97 9.79 14.00
N VAL A 37 -8.64 9.65 15.29
CA VAL A 37 -9.59 9.78 16.41
C VAL A 37 -9.17 10.97 17.25
N GLY A 38 -10.08 11.91 17.45
CA GLY A 38 -9.84 13.11 18.24
C GLY A 38 -11.12 13.72 18.82
N PRO A 39 -11.03 14.93 19.39
CA PRO A 39 -12.18 15.60 20.02
C PRO A 39 -13.37 15.83 19.07
N ALA A 40 -13.10 15.98 17.77
CA ALA A 40 -14.11 16.18 16.74
C ALA A 40 -14.77 14.87 16.24
N GLY A 41 -14.32 13.70 16.73
CA GLY A 41 -14.83 12.39 16.35
C GLY A 41 -13.80 11.47 15.68
N ARG A 42 -14.31 10.46 14.98
CA ARG A 42 -13.53 9.44 14.25
C ARG A 42 -13.65 9.68 12.76
N ARG A 43 -12.51 9.83 12.08
CA ARG A 43 -12.40 10.03 10.63
C ARG A 43 -11.65 8.86 10.02
N GLU A 44 -12.35 8.04 9.25
CA GLU A 44 -11.73 6.93 8.49
C GLU A 44 -10.80 7.50 7.42
N LEU A 45 -9.66 6.86 7.22
CA LEU A 45 -8.68 7.23 6.21
C LEU A 45 -8.79 6.32 5.00
N THR A 46 -8.74 6.90 3.82
CA THR A 46 -8.77 6.16 2.57
C THR A 46 -7.39 5.57 2.28
N LEU A 47 -7.29 4.24 2.18
CA LEU A 47 -6.11 3.61 1.60
C LEU A 47 -6.10 3.84 0.09
N VAL A 48 -4.93 4.24 -0.42
CA VAL A 48 -4.66 4.38 -1.86
C VAL A 48 -3.68 3.31 -2.35
N GLY A 49 -3.32 2.35 -1.51
CA GLY A 49 -2.51 1.21 -1.93
C GLY A 49 -1.70 0.63 -0.79
N ALA A 50 -1.09 -0.52 -1.05
CA ALA A 50 -0.20 -1.16 -0.12
C ALA A 50 0.89 -1.90 -0.88
N VAL A 51 2.09 -1.91 -0.32
CA VAL A 51 3.23 -2.64 -0.86
C VAL A 51 3.91 -3.39 0.25
N ALA A 52 4.56 -4.50 -0.08
CA ALA A 52 5.36 -5.27 0.84
C ALA A 52 6.73 -5.57 0.22
N ASP A 53 7.71 -5.89 1.06
CA ASP A 53 9.00 -6.39 0.58
C ASP A 53 8.91 -7.82 0.02
N PHE A 54 7.95 -8.59 0.51
CA PHE A 54 7.64 -9.94 0.04
C PHE A 54 6.14 -10.22 0.11
N SER A 55 5.64 -11.05 -0.79
CA SER A 55 4.30 -11.64 -0.71
C SER A 55 4.37 -13.09 -1.17
N GLN A 56 3.76 -13.98 -0.38
CA GLN A 56 3.56 -15.37 -0.78
C GLN A 56 2.69 -15.42 -2.04
N SER A 57 3.00 -16.33 -2.97
CA SER A 57 2.20 -16.54 -4.18
C SER A 57 0.73 -16.85 -3.81
N GLY A 58 -0.20 -16.09 -4.40
CA GLY A 58 -1.64 -16.16 -4.09
C GLY A 58 -2.09 -15.40 -2.82
N TRP A 59 -1.16 -14.82 -2.05
CA TRP A 59 -1.41 -14.13 -0.77
C TRP A 59 -0.73 -12.76 -0.74
N SER A 60 -1.12 -11.90 -1.68
CA SER A 60 -0.53 -10.58 -1.89
C SER A 60 -0.99 -9.56 -0.86
N ILE A 61 -0.09 -8.62 -0.52
CA ILE A 61 -0.43 -7.41 0.23
C ILE A 61 -1.56 -6.59 -0.43
N GLY A 62 -1.74 -6.70 -1.74
CA GLY A 62 -2.86 -6.04 -2.42
C GLY A 62 -4.22 -6.41 -1.80
N SER A 63 -4.41 -7.68 -1.41
CA SER A 63 -5.67 -8.19 -0.86
C SER A 63 -6.11 -7.47 0.42
N THR A 64 -5.18 -6.88 1.18
CA THR A 64 -5.52 -6.14 2.41
C THR A 64 -6.18 -4.80 2.16
N VAL A 65 -6.09 -4.29 0.92
CA VAL A 65 -6.73 -3.04 0.46
C VAL A 65 -8.11 -3.33 -0.16
N ILE A 66 -8.22 -4.46 -0.88
CA ILE A 66 -9.40 -4.81 -1.68
C ILE A 66 -10.57 -5.34 -0.84
N SER A 67 -10.31 -5.79 0.40
CA SER A 67 -11.34 -6.17 1.40
C SER A 67 -12.48 -7.05 0.84
N GLU A 68 -12.15 -8.06 0.04
CA GLU A 68 -13.14 -9.05 -0.42
C GLU A 68 -12.73 -10.46 0.02
N GLY A 69 -13.23 -10.89 1.18
CA GLY A 69 -13.17 -12.27 1.64
C GLY A 69 -12.03 -12.60 2.60
N THR A 70 -11.51 -13.83 2.51
CA THR A 70 -10.52 -14.39 3.45
C THR A 70 -9.08 -14.33 2.93
N LEU A 71 -8.88 -13.85 1.70
CA LEU A 71 -7.56 -13.65 1.13
C LEU A 71 -6.84 -12.49 1.83
N GLY A 72 -5.54 -12.63 2.00
CA GLY A 72 -4.74 -11.68 2.75
C GLY A 72 -3.27 -11.77 2.39
N TRP A 73 -2.45 -11.00 3.10
CA TRP A 73 -1.00 -11.03 2.97
C TRP A 73 -0.40 -12.17 3.80
N GLY A 74 0.34 -13.05 3.14
CA GLY A 74 1.13 -14.12 3.75
C GLY A 74 2.58 -14.08 3.27
N ILE A 75 3.47 -14.78 3.99
CA ILE A 75 4.93 -14.64 3.80
C ILE A 75 5.66 -15.97 3.56
N VAL A 76 4.99 -17.09 3.39
CA VAL A 76 5.67 -18.36 3.06
C VAL A 76 6.29 -18.27 1.65
N PRO A 77 7.54 -18.75 1.43
CA PRO A 77 8.40 -19.52 2.35
C PRO A 77 9.37 -18.68 3.19
N GLU A 78 9.27 -17.35 3.20
CA GLU A 78 10.20 -16.43 3.86
C GLU A 78 9.96 -16.27 5.39
N THR A 79 9.43 -17.29 6.06
CA THR A 79 9.25 -17.25 7.52
C THR A 79 10.60 -17.23 8.26
N GLY A 80 10.60 -16.77 9.52
CA GLY A 80 11.80 -16.56 10.33
C GLY A 80 12.61 -15.30 9.97
N LYS A 81 12.12 -14.48 9.04
CA LYS A 81 12.75 -13.23 8.59
C LYS A 81 11.88 -12.02 8.92
N PRO A 82 12.48 -10.81 9.10
CA PRO A 82 11.69 -9.60 9.18
C PRO A 82 11.07 -9.28 7.82
N HIS A 83 9.81 -8.85 7.84
CA HIS A 83 9.09 -8.36 6.66
C HIS A 83 8.42 -7.03 6.95
N GLN A 84 8.13 -6.27 5.90
CA GLN A 84 7.43 -5.00 6.04
C GLN A 84 6.37 -4.80 4.96
N ALA A 85 5.30 -4.11 5.35
CA ALA A 85 4.32 -3.56 4.45
C ALA A 85 4.16 -2.05 4.67
N VAL A 86 4.02 -1.28 3.61
CA VAL A 86 3.72 0.15 3.63
C VAL A 86 2.35 0.37 3.00
N PHE A 87 1.43 0.88 3.81
CA PHE A 87 0.09 1.28 3.41
C PHE A 87 0.10 2.77 3.08
N PHE A 88 -0.26 3.11 1.86
CA PHE A 88 -0.39 4.48 1.39
C PHE A 88 -1.80 4.99 1.65
N LEU A 89 -1.89 6.22 2.13
CA LEU A 89 -3.14 6.89 2.45
C LEU A 89 -3.33 8.07 1.51
N ASP A 90 -4.57 8.41 1.21
CA ASP A 90 -4.88 9.72 0.63
C ASP A 90 -4.37 10.79 1.63
N PRO A 91 -3.42 11.67 1.24
CA PRO A 91 -2.75 12.55 2.18
C PRO A 91 -3.72 13.39 3.01
N VAL A 92 -3.65 13.21 4.34
CA VAL A 92 -4.55 13.88 5.29
C VAL A 92 -3.77 14.73 6.29
N ALA A 93 -4.32 15.90 6.63
CA ALA A 93 -3.79 16.73 7.72
C ALA A 93 -4.17 16.12 9.08
N VAL A 94 -3.15 15.94 9.93
CA VAL A 94 -3.33 15.52 11.33
C VAL A 94 -3.35 16.77 12.19
N VAL A 95 -4.42 16.97 12.95
CA VAL A 95 -4.56 18.12 13.86
C VAL A 95 -4.09 17.74 15.27
N ALA A 96 -3.70 18.76 16.05
CA ALA A 96 -3.26 18.54 17.42
C ALA A 96 -4.36 17.85 18.25
N GLY A 97 -3.98 16.79 18.96
CA GLY A 97 -4.90 16.00 19.78
C GLY A 97 -5.54 14.81 19.06
N GLU A 98 -5.35 14.64 17.75
CA GLU A 98 -5.73 13.40 17.05
C GLU A 98 -4.73 12.27 17.36
N ARG A 99 -5.26 11.04 17.42
CA ARG A 99 -4.50 9.79 17.49
C ARG A 99 -4.79 8.96 16.25
N LEU A 100 -3.75 8.28 15.76
CA LEU A 100 -3.91 7.27 14.72
C LEU A 100 -4.41 5.97 15.36
N GLU A 101 -5.62 5.57 14.98
CA GLU A 101 -6.17 4.24 15.23
C GLU A 101 -5.77 3.32 14.06
N VAL A 102 -5.27 2.13 14.39
CA VAL A 102 -4.87 1.10 13.42
C VAL A 102 -5.61 -0.18 13.78
N ARG A 103 -6.33 -0.74 12.82
CA ARG A 103 -7.00 -2.04 12.95
C ARG A 103 -6.43 -3.01 11.91
N LEU A 104 -5.78 -4.06 12.40
CA LEU A 104 -5.27 -5.17 11.59
C LEU A 104 -6.23 -6.35 11.72
N GLU A 105 -6.80 -6.79 10.60
CA GLU A 105 -7.77 -7.89 10.55
C GLU A 105 -7.08 -9.18 10.10
N GLN A 106 -7.38 -10.28 10.77
CA GLN A 106 -6.79 -11.60 10.51
C GLN A 106 -7.88 -12.67 10.53
N GLN A 107 -8.84 -12.55 9.60
CA GLN A 107 -10.08 -13.33 9.58
C GLN A 107 -10.00 -14.52 8.61
N GLN A 108 -8.88 -15.24 8.61
CA GLN A 108 -8.72 -16.42 7.76
C GLN A 108 -9.21 -17.68 8.49
N HIS A 109 -10.48 -18.02 8.27
CA HIS A 109 -11.21 -19.09 8.95
C HIS A 109 -10.60 -20.49 8.76
N ASN A 110 -9.90 -20.75 7.65
CA ASN A 110 -9.23 -22.04 7.43
C ASN A 110 -7.89 -22.14 8.19
N TYR A 111 -7.39 -21.02 8.71
CA TYR A 111 -6.06 -20.89 9.29
C TYR A 111 -6.08 -19.94 10.52
N ASP A 112 -6.97 -20.20 11.47
CA ASP A 112 -7.23 -19.39 12.67
C ASP A 112 -6.00 -18.98 13.51
N GLN A 113 -4.98 -19.84 13.54
CA GLN A 113 -3.70 -19.62 14.22
C GLN A 113 -2.73 -18.68 13.48
N HIS A 114 -3.05 -18.23 12.26
CA HIS A 114 -2.18 -17.37 11.45
C HIS A 114 -2.28 -15.89 11.84
N LEU A 115 -2.08 -15.62 13.13
CA LEU A 115 -2.02 -14.28 13.69
C LEU A 115 -0.61 -13.67 13.53
N ILE A 116 -0.51 -12.35 13.47
CA ILE A 116 0.78 -11.65 13.55
C ILE A 116 1.26 -11.76 14.99
N GLY A 117 2.49 -12.25 15.20
CA GLY A 117 3.03 -12.50 16.53
C GLY A 117 3.80 -11.31 17.11
N CYS A 118 4.75 -10.77 16.35
CA CYS A 118 5.57 -9.63 16.77
C CYS A 118 5.63 -8.57 15.67
N PHE A 119 5.32 -7.32 16.02
CA PHE A 119 5.29 -6.24 15.05
C PHE A 119 5.56 -4.87 15.68
N ARG A 120 5.87 -3.89 14.81
CA ARG A 120 5.89 -2.47 15.13
C ARG A 120 5.25 -1.66 14.01
N LEU A 121 4.78 -0.46 14.36
CA LEU A 121 4.15 0.47 13.44
C LEU A 121 4.93 1.79 13.39
N ALA A 122 5.02 2.38 12.21
CA ALA A 122 5.53 3.73 12.00
C ALA A 122 4.61 4.49 11.04
N ALA A 123 4.53 5.81 11.19
CA ALA A 123 3.67 6.67 10.38
C ALA A 123 4.46 7.86 9.85
N THR A 124 4.14 8.34 8.65
CA THR A 124 4.90 9.43 8.01
C THR A 124 4.03 10.33 7.14
N GLY A 125 4.46 11.58 6.99
CA GLY A 125 3.92 12.53 6.00
C GLY A 125 4.65 12.49 4.66
N ASP A 126 5.72 11.69 4.54
CA ASP A 126 6.38 11.43 3.27
C ASP A 126 5.41 10.73 2.30
N ARG A 127 5.37 11.17 1.04
CA ARG A 127 4.53 10.62 -0.01
C ARG A 127 5.20 9.45 -0.76
N ASP A 128 6.52 9.29 -0.65
CA ASP A 128 7.26 8.14 -1.19
C ASP A 128 8.16 7.42 -0.15
N PRO A 129 7.62 7.00 1.00
CA PRO A 129 8.42 6.35 2.03
C PRO A 129 8.98 4.99 1.62
N ALA A 130 8.48 4.41 0.52
CA ALA A 130 8.98 3.15 -0.04
C ALA A 130 9.99 3.36 -1.18
N ARG A 131 10.22 4.60 -1.66
CA ARG A 131 11.20 4.93 -2.71
C ARG A 131 11.12 4.02 -3.95
N GLY A 132 9.91 3.69 -4.39
CA GLY A 132 9.68 2.79 -5.52
C GLY A 132 9.85 1.27 -5.25
N LEU A 133 10.20 0.84 -4.03
CA LEU A 133 10.13 -0.56 -3.62
C LEU A 133 8.68 -0.93 -3.36
N ALA A 134 8.00 -1.40 -4.39
CA ALA A 134 6.56 -1.60 -4.35
C ALA A 134 6.17 -2.93 -5.00
N ALA A 135 6.24 -4.04 -4.25
CA ALA A 135 5.62 -5.30 -4.65
C ALA A 135 4.23 -5.38 -4.00
N GLY A 136 3.16 -5.41 -4.82
CA GLY A 136 1.78 -5.53 -4.35
C GLY A 136 0.75 -4.72 -5.17
N GLY A 137 -0.16 -5.42 -5.86
CA GLY A 137 -1.23 -4.85 -6.72
C GLY A 137 -0.77 -4.06 -7.97
N THR A 138 -1.56 -4.06 -9.05
CA THR A 138 -1.31 -3.14 -10.17
C THR A 138 -1.62 -1.72 -9.73
N PHE A 139 -0.60 -0.86 -9.70
CA PHE A 139 -0.77 0.57 -9.54
C PHE A 139 0.09 1.29 -10.57
N LEU A 140 -0.30 2.51 -10.87
CA LEU A 140 0.43 3.41 -11.74
C LEU A 140 1.23 4.39 -10.91
N THR A 141 2.49 4.56 -11.25
CA THR A 141 3.40 5.52 -10.62
C THR A 141 3.76 6.60 -11.63
N VAL A 142 3.61 7.86 -11.26
CA VAL A 142 4.03 9.01 -12.06
C VAL A 142 5.23 9.66 -11.38
N LEU A 143 6.34 9.78 -12.12
CA LEU A 143 7.53 10.47 -11.67
C LEU A 143 7.87 11.65 -12.58
N LEU A 144 8.37 12.74 -11.99
CA LEU A 144 9.01 13.85 -12.68
C LEU A 144 10.49 13.88 -12.30
N ASP A 145 11.37 13.78 -13.29
CA ASP A 145 12.83 13.73 -13.10
C ASP A 145 13.27 12.69 -12.06
N GLY A 146 12.58 11.54 -12.03
CA GLY A 146 12.83 10.44 -11.09
C GLY A 146 12.24 10.64 -9.70
N GLN A 147 11.54 11.74 -9.43
CA GLN A 147 10.84 11.97 -8.16
C GLN A 147 9.36 11.58 -8.28
N LEU A 148 8.85 10.79 -7.32
CA LEU A 148 7.44 10.45 -7.27
C LEU A 148 6.58 11.70 -7.10
N VAL A 149 5.63 11.90 -8.02
CA VAL A 149 4.67 13.00 -7.93
C VAL A 149 3.24 12.53 -7.70
N GLN A 150 2.90 11.34 -8.20
CA GLN A 150 1.58 10.74 -7.97
C GLN A 150 1.63 9.21 -8.07
N ARG A 151 0.76 8.54 -7.33
CA ARG A 151 0.47 7.11 -7.50
C ARG A 151 -1.04 6.90 -7.65
N SER A 152 -1.46 5.98 -8.49
CA SER A 152 -2.87 5.57 -8.54
C SER A 152 -3.22 4.77 -7.30
N VAL A 153 -4.52 4.76 -6.99
CA VAL A 153 -5.07 3.70 -6.14
C VAL A 153 -4.83 2.35 -6.85
N ILE A 154 -4.62 1.27 -6.10
CA ILE A 154 -4.73 -0.09 -6.67
C ILE A 154 -6.19 -0.23 -7.13
N PRO A 155 -6.49 -0.16 -8.44
CA PRO A 155 -7.86 -0.16 -8.90
C PRO A 155 -8.44 -1.56 -8.69
N LEU A 156 -9.62 -1.61 -8.07
CA LEU A 156 -10.42 -2.83 -8.02
C LEU A 156 -11.14 -3.03 -9.36
N VAL A 157 -11.54 -4.28 -9.65
CA VAL A 157 -12.28 -4.62 -10.88
C VAL A 157 -13.60 -3.84 -10.99
N ASP A 158 -14.18 -3.44 -9.87
CA ASP A 158 -15.46 -2.74 -9.74
C ASP A 158 -15.33 -1.24 -9.45
N GLN A 159 -14.11 -0.71 -9.36
CA GLN A 159 -13.88 0.72 -9.15
C GLN A 159 -13.95 1.50 -10.47
N PRO A 160 -14.53 2.72 -10.47
CA PRO A 160 -14.47 3.60 -11.63
C PRO A 160 -13.01 3.95 -11.94
N ALA A 161 -12.72 4.19 -13.23
CA ALA A 161 -11.38 4.57 -13.67
C ALA A 161 -10.89 5.80 -12.88
N SER A 162 -9.74 5.66 -12.20
CA SER A 162 -9.11 6.76 -11.49
C SER A 162 -8.45 7.71 -12.49
N ARG A 163 -8.69 9.01 -12.34
CA ARG A 163 -7.99 10.06 -13.09
C ARG A 163 -6.77 10.54 -12.31
N ILE A 164 -5.62 10.59 -12.97
CA ILE A 164 -4.40 11.20 -12.45
C ILE A 164 -4.10 12.45 -13.27
N ASP A 165 -4.18 13.61 -12.63
CA ASP A 165 -3.74 14.88 -13.19
C ASP A 165 -2.46 15.30 -12.47
N VAL A 166 -1.39 15.52 -13.23
CA VAL A 166 -0.07 15.91 -12.71
C VAL A 166 0.39 17.19 -13.41
N ALA A 167 0.71 18.21 -12.63
CA ALA A 167 1.33 19.42 -13.15
C ALA A 167 2.80 19.13 -13.51
N ILE A 168 3.15 19.30 -14.78
CA ILE A 168 4.51 19.12 -15.29
C ILE A 168 5.15 20.51 -15.40
N PRO A 169 6.16 20.86 -14.58
CA PRO A 169 6.81 22.16 -14.69
C PRO A 169 7.63 22.23 -15.98
N ALA A 170 7.73 23.42 -16.58
CA ALA A 170 8.44 23.61 -17.85
C ALA A 170 9.92 23.17 -17.83
N GLY A 171 10.53 23.08 -16.64
CA GLY A 171 11.90 22.60 -16.44
C GLY A 171 12.04 21.08 -16.28
N ALA A 172 10.94 20.33 -16.20
CA ALA A 172 11.01 18.87 -16.07
C ALA A 172 11.58 18.25 -17.34
N ARG A 173 12.54 17.34 -17.20
CA ARG A 173 13.21 16.67 -18.32
C ARG A 173 12.56 15.33 -18.66
N TRP A 174 12.07 14.62 -17.65
CA TRP A 174 11.48 13.30 -17.80
C TRP A 174 10.15 13.19 -17.06
N LEU A 175 9.11 12.79 -17.79
CA LEU A 175 7.90 12.19 -17.24
C LEU A 175 8.03 10.67 -17.35
N THR A 176 7.98 9.98 -16.22
CA THR A 176 7.95 8.50 -16.21
C THR A 176 6.60 8.03 -15.71
N ILE A 177 6.00 7.13 -16.48
CA ILE A 177 4.81 6.38 -16.08
C ILE A 177 5.23 4.92 -15.95
N ALA A 178 5.15 4.37 -14.76
CA ALA A 178 5.46 2.97 -14.49
C ALA A 178 4.21 2.24 -14.00
N THR A 179 3.99 1.04 -14.50
CA THR A 179 2.98 0.11 -14.01
C THR A 179 3.65 -1.01 -13.24
N SER A 180 3.02 -1.46 -12.16
CA SER A 180 3.41 -2.68 -11.44
C SER A 180 2.48 -3.83 -11.82
N ASP A 181 3.00 -5.05 -11.87
CA ASP A 181 2.20 -6.28 -12.00
C ASP A 181 1.72 -6.81 -10.64
N GLY A 182 1.88 -6.00 -9.60
CA GLY A 182 1.44 -6.32 -8.25
C GLY A 182 2.11 -7.51 -7.60
N GLY A 183 3.21 -8.01 -8.17
CA GLY A 183 3.94 -9.18 -7.67
C GLY A 183 3.22 -10.51 -7.92
N PHE A 184 2.26 -10.56 -8.85
CA PHE A 184 1.55 -11.80 -9.14
C PHE A 184 2.25 -12.69 -10.17
N GLY A 185 3.11 -12.15 -11.05
CA GLY A 185 3.96 -12.88 -12.02
C GLY A 185 3.24 -13.75 -13.06
N ASP A 186 1.99 -14.13 -12.78
CA ASP A 186 1.31 -15.32 -13.27
C ASP A 186 -0.20 -15.04 -13.53
N GLY A 187 -0.68 -13.80 -13.28
CA GLY A 187 -2.10 -13.43 -13.31
C GLY A 187 -2.49 -12.39 -14.37
N PHE A 188 -3.76 -12.34 -14.76
CA PHE A 188 -4.36 -11.39 -15.73
C PHE A 188 -4.45 -9.95 -15.20
N GLN A 189 -3.33 -9.37 -14.78
CA GLN A 189 -3.28 -8.00 -14.26
C GLN A 189 -3.02 -7.00 -15.37
N TRP A 190 -4.09 -6.68 -16.11
CA TRP A 190 -4.02 -5.79 -17.26
C TRP A 190 -4.26 -4.36 -16.80
N GLY A 191 -3.19 -3.57 -16.69
CA GLY A 191 -3.28 -2.13 -16.47
C GLY A 191 -3.46 -1.40 -17.80
N THR A 192 -4.49 -0.57 -17.92
CA THR A 192 -4.71 0.27 -19.10
C THR A 192 -4.45 1.74 -18.78
N LEU A 193 -3.59 2.37 -19.58
CA LEU A 193 -3.56 3.81 -19.73
C LEU A 193 -4.68 4.21 -20.70
N GLY A 194 -5.79 4.73 -20.16
CA GLY A 194 -6.95 5.15 -20.95
C GLY A 194 -6.64 6.34 -21.88
N ASP A 195 -7.14 7.53 -21.54
CA ASP A 195 -6.89 8.76 -22.31
C ASP A 195 -5.64 9.52 -21.79
N ALA A 196 -4.48 8.86 -21.83
CA ALA A 196 -3.24 9.48 -21.39
C ALA A 196 -2.83 10.61 -22.35
N ARG A 197 -2.83 11.86 -21.87
CA ARG A 197 -2.52 13.06 -22.67
C ARG A 197 -1.76 14.11 -21.87
N ILE A 198 -0.93 14.87 -22.58
CA ILE A 198 -0.27 16.07 -22.05
C ILE A 198 -0.99 17.28 -22.65
N ALA A 199 -1.54 18.13 -21.79
CA ALA A 199 -2.05 19.44 -22.19
C ALA A 199 -0.91 20.45 -22.05
N LEU A 200 -0.58 21.14 -23.15
CA LEU A 200 0.24 22.33 -23.10
C LEU A 200 -0.72 23.48 -22.78
N GLU A 201 -0.54 24.19 -21.66
CA GLU A 201 -1.26 25.46 -21.50
C GLU A 201 -0.91 26.36 -22.68
N PRO A 202 -1.89 27.05 -23.29
CA PRO A 202 -1.56 28.09 -24.24
C PRO A 202 -0.67 29.09 -23.52
N ALA A 203 0.48 29.43 -24.09
CA ALA A 203 1.36 30.47 -23.56
C ALA A 203 0.48 31.67 -23.20
N ALA A 204 0.48 32.07 -21.92
CA ALA A 204 -0.20 33.29 -21.51
C ALA A 204 0.22 34.37 -22.49
N SER A 205 -0.73 34.91 -23.24
CA SER A 205 -0.49 35.96 -24.21
C SER A 205 0.24 37.07 -23.47
N ALA A 206 1.52 37.26 -23.79
CA ALA A 206 2.31 38.35 -23.25
C ALA A 206 1.60 39.68 -23.54
N PRO A 207 1.60 40.63 -22.60
CA PRO A 207 0.90 41.91 -22.75
C PRO A 207 1.39 42.72 -23.95
#